data_AF-A0A9X3MJ71-F1
#
_entry.id   AF-A0A9X3MJ71-F1
#
_cell.length_a   1.000
_cell.length_b   1.000
_cell.length_c   1.000
_cell.angle_alpha   90.00
_cell.angle_beta   90.00
_cell.angle_gamma   90.00
#
_symmetry.space_group_name_H-M   'P 1'
#
loop_
_entity.id
_entity.type
_entity.pdbx_description
1 polymer ?
#
loop_
_entity_poly.entity_id
_entity_poly.type
_entity_poly.pdbx_seq_one_letter_code
_entity_poly.pdbx_strand_id
1 'polypeptide(L)' 'MRCRSTTQSTETLPTMAAYFQKRVAQSENKLEVLALTYMIELFNWS' A
#
# COMPACT_ATOMS: atom_id res chain seq x y z
N MET A 1 -40.25 2.00 -4.25
CA MET A 1 -39.11 1.06 -4.08
C MET A 1 -37.82 1.86 -4.11
N ARG A 2 -37.07 1.95 -3.00
CA ARG A 2 -35.78 2.64 -2.96
C ARG A 2 -34.70 1.65 -3.43
N CYS A 3 -34.17 1.86 -4.63
CA CYS A 3 -32.93 1.22 -5.03
C CYS A 3 -31.82 1.81 -4.15
N ARG A 4 -31.42 1.05 -3.12
CA ARG A 4 -30.23 1.35 -2.33
C ARG A 4 -29.04 1.04 -3.24
N SER A 5 -28.53 2.06 -3.90
CA SER A 5 -27.23 1.99 -4.58
C SER A 5 -26.21 1.63 -3.50
N THR A 6 -25.85 0.36 -3.41
CA THR A 6 -24.59 -0.04 -2.78
C THR A 6 -23.52 0.65 -3.59
N THR A 7 -23.09 1.84 -3.13
CA THR A 7 -21.71 2.25 -3.28
C THR A 7 -20.89 1.16 -2.62
N GLN A 8 -20.59 0.10 -3.38
CA GLN A 8 -19.43 -0.73 -3.10
C GLN A 8 -18.30 0.29 -3.13
N SER A 9 -17.90 0.74 -1.94
CA SER A 9 -16.62 1.35 -1.75
C SER A 9 -15.67 0.26 -2.23
N THR A 10 -15.23 0.39 -3.47
CA THR A 10 -13.94 -0.12 -3.87
C THR A 10 -12.97 0.61 -2.96
N GLU A 11 -12.83 0.12 -1.72
CA GLU A 11 -11.60 0.26 -0.97
C GLU A 11 -10.57 -0.31 -1.92
N THR A 12 -9.99 0.59 -2.69
CA THR A 12 -9.02 0.28 -3.72
C THR A 12 -7.91 -0.38 -2.93
N LEU A 13 -7.86 -1.71 -3.03
CA LEU A 13 -6.81 -2.50 -2.41
C LEU A 13 -5.51 -1.77 -2.76
N PRO A 14 -4.75 -1.32 -1.74
CA PRO A 14 -3.59 -0.50 -2.00
C PRO A 14 -2.72 -1.25 -3.00
N THR A 15 -2.27 -0.55 -4.04
CA THR A 15 -1.23 -1.08 -4.91
C THR A 15 -0.09 -1.56 -4.01
N MET A 16 0.62 -2.63 -4.41
CA MET A 16 1.74 -3.13 -3.60
C MET A 16 2.71 -1.99 -3.26
N ALA A 17 2.98 -1.07 -4.20
CA ALA A 17 3.67 0.18 -3.93
C ALA A 17 3.18 0.93 -2.67
N ALA A 18 1.89 1.24 -2.59
CA ALA A 18 1.31 1.96 -1.45
C ALA A 18 1.37 1.16 -0.13
N TYR A 19 1.21 -0.16 -0.18
CA TYR A 19 1.39 -1.01 1.00
C TYR A 19 2.82 -0.97 1.53
N PHE A 20 3.81 -1.11 0.65
CA PHE A 20 5.23 -1.10 1.01
C PHE A 20 5.66 0.28 1.53
N GLN A 21 5.23 1.37 0.88
CA GLN A 21 5.49 2.75 1.35
C GLN A 21 4.92 2.99 2.75
N LYS A 22 3.70 2.52 3.02
CA LYS A 22 3.09 2.61 4.35
C LYS A 22 3.85 1.79 5.39
N ARG A 23 4.32 0.59 5.05
CA ARG A 23 5.12 -0.25 5.96
C ARG A 23 6.47 0.36 6.26
N VAL A 24 7.14 0.96 5.27
CA VAL A 24 8.40 1.71 5.48
C VAL A 24 8.21 2.83 6.50
N ALA A 25 7.13 3.60 6.38
CA ALA A 25 6.85 4.72 7.28
C ALA A 25 6.47 4.30 8.71
N GLN A 26 6.05 3.05 8.91
CA GLN A 26 5.54 2.55 10.20
C GLN A 26 6.49 1.57 10.90
N SER A 27 7.47 1.00 10.19
CA SER A 27 8.38 0.03 10.80
C SER A 27 9.51 0.70 11.56
N GLU A 28 9.70 0.29 12.81
CA GLU A 28 10.84 0.69 13.64
C GLU A 28 12.08 -0.18 13.38
N ASN A 29 11.91 -1.29 12.63
CA ASN A 29 13.00 -2.20 12.30
C ASN A 29 13.76 -1.68 11.08
N LYS A 30 14.99 -1.20 11.31
CA LYS A 30 15.87 -0.66 10.29
C LYS A 30 16.18 -1.63 9.15
N LEU A 31 16.24 -2.94 9.43
CA LEU A 31 16.49 -3.96 8.39
C LEU A 31 15.25 -4.16 7.50
N GLU A 32 14.05 -4.11 8.09
CA GLU A 32 12.80 -4.18 7.33
C GLU A 32 12.68 -2.94 6.43
N VAL A 33 12.94 -1.74 6.96
CA VAL A 33 12.93 -0.50 6.19
C VAL A 33 13.88 -0.58 4.99
N LEU A 34 15.13 -0.98 5.20
CA LEU A 34 16.12 -1.17 4.11
C LEU A 34 15.64 -2.14 3.04
N ALA A 35 15.11 -3.29 3.43
CA ALA A 35 14.62 -4.30 2.50
C ALA A 35 13.39 -3.80 1.70
N LEU A 36 12.47 -3.11 2.36
CA LEU A 36 11.28 -2.55 1.73
C LEU A 36 11.62 -1.40 0.77
N THR A 37 12.54 -0.51 1.15
CA THR A 37 13.04 0.56 0.26
C THR A 37 13.71 -0.02 -0.98
N TYR A 38 14.56 -1.05 -0.82
CA TYR A 38 15.20 -1.70 -1.95
C TYR A 38 14.19 -2.35 -2.91
N MET A 39 13.12 -2.96 -2.39
CA MET A 39 12.06 -3.51 -3.22
C MET A 39 11.32 -2.42 -4.01
N ILE A 40 11.02 -1.28 -3.38
CA ILE A 40 10.39 -0.14 -4.04
C ILE A 40 11.27 0.36 -5.21
N GLU A 41 12.58 0.48 -4.99
CA GLU A 41 13.54 0.90 -6.02
C GLU A 41 13.65 -0.14 -7.16
N LEU A 42 13.76 -1.43 -6.83
CA LEU A 42 13.91 -2.51 -7.80
C LEU A 42 12.71 -2.62 -8.75
N PHE A 43 11.50 -2.40 -8.24
CA PHE A 43 10.28 -2.41 -9.04
C PHE A 43 9.92 -1.03 -9.61
N ASN A 44 10.75 -0.02 -9.36
CA ASN A 44 10.55 1.36 -9.80
C ASN A 44 9.15 1.89 -9.42
N TRP A 45 8.71 1.56 -8.21
CA TRP A 45 7.43 1.99 -7.66
C TRP A 45 7.56 3.44 -7.19
N SER A 46 7.32 4.39 -8.10
CA SER A 46 7.29 5.83 -7.83
C SER A 46 5.98 6.28 -7.21
#